data_AF-A0A7C1KC91-F1
#
_entry.id   AF-A0A7C1KC91-F1
#
_cell.length_a   1.000
_cell.length_b   1.000
_cell.length_c   1.000
_cell.angle_alpha   90.00
_cell.angle_beta   90.00
_cell.angle_gamma   90.00
#
_symmetry.space_group_name_H-M   'P 1'
#
loop_
_entity.id
_entity.type
_entity.pdbx_description
1 polymer ?
#
loop_
_entity_poly.entity_id
_entity_poly.type
_entity_poly.pdbx_seq_one_letter_code
_entity_poly.pdbx_strand_id
1 'polypeptide(L)'
;MAGDVRVAALAVVNAFGDVRDPQTGRIVAGARLPDGRFLDTAAALLTWEGDLTFGRPGTSTTLVVVATDALLTRDEATRVAAQAHDGLARVVSPAHTLFDGDVVFVLSTGRARAHPLAVAVAAAEVTAQAIVRGVRAVRA
;
A
#
# COMPACT_ATOMS: atom_id res chain seq x y z
N MET A 1 -19.12 8.65 -3.14
CA MET A 1 -19.76 7.47 -3.76
C MET A 1 -21.26 7.72 -3.82
N ALA A 2 -22.02 7.02 -4.67
CA ALA A 2 -23.48 7.07 -4.58
C ALA A 2 -23.93 6.44 -3.25
N GLY A 3 -24.58 7.21 -2.38
CA GLY A 3 -24.97 6.81 -1.02
C GLY A 3 -23.89 7.04 0.06
N ASP A 4 -24.31 7.02 1.33
CA ASP A 4 -23.50 7.23 2.56
C ASP A 4 -22.49 6.11 2.87
N VAL A 5 -22.04 5.37 1.85
CA VAL A 5 -21.11 4.24 2.00
C VAL A 5 -19.72 4.76 2.36
N ARG A 6 -19.15 4.21 3.42
CA ARG A 6 -17.82 4.56 3.92
C ARG A 6 -16.83 3.45 3.62
N VAL A 7 -15.65 3.84 3.14
CA VAL A 7 -14.48 2.96 2.97
C VAL A 7 -13.30 3.66 3.61
N ALA A 8 -12.56 2.94 4.45
CA ALA A 8 -11.37 3.45 5.13
C ALA A 8 -10.28 2.39 5.13
N ALA A 9 -9.03 2.82 5.25
CA ALA A 9 -7.89 1.92 5.41
C ALA A 9 -6.99 2.35 6.57
N LEU A 10 -6.41 1.36 7.22
CA LEU A 10 -5.30 1.47 8.16
C LEU A 10 -4.12 0.71 7.57
N ALA A 11 -2.92 1.30 7.64
CA ALA A 11 -1.71 0.68 7.12
C ALA A 11 -0.59 0.71 8.17
N VAL A 12 0.13 -0.39 8.30
CA VAL A 12 1.43 -0.49 8.99
C VAL A 12 2.48 -0.66 7.91
N VAL A 13 3.38 0.32 7.79
CA VAL A 13 4.29 0.45 6.65
C VAL A 13 5.71 0.09 7.08
N ASN A 14 6.17 -1.09 6.67
CA ASN A 14 7.57 -1.53 6.74
C ASN A 14 7.98 -2.05 5.37
N ALA A 15 7.77 -1.25 4.32
CA ALA A 15 8.00 -1.65 2.93
C ALA A 15 9.51 -1.73 2.62
N PHE A 16 9.88 -2.68 1.75
CA PHE A 16 11.24 -2.72 1.19
C PHE A 16 11.50 -1.55 0.24
N GLY A 17 10.52 -1.23 -0.63
CA GLY A 17 10.62 -0.13 -1.56
C GLY A 17 10.31 1.24 -0.96
N ASP A 18 10.49 2.27 -1.79
CA ASP A 18 10.28 3.65 -1.39
C ASP A 18 8.79 4.02 -1.44
N VAL A 19 8.33 4.74 -0.42
CA VAL A 19 7.01 5.38 -0.43
C VAL A 19 7.09 6.70 -1.19
N ARG A 20 6.25 6.84 -2.22
CA ARG A 20 6.18 8.00 -3.11
C ARG A 20 4.88 8.74 -2.94
N ASP A 21 4.97 10.06 -3.01
CA ASP A 21 3.79 10.92 -3.09
C ASP A 21 3.09 10.70 -4.43
N PRO A 22 1.80 10.29 -4.45
CA PRO A 22 1.12 9.91 -5.68
C PRO A 22 0.83 11.10 -6.63
N GLN A 23 0.92 12.35 -6.15
CA GLN A 23 0.67 13.54 -6.97
C GLN A 23 1.95 14.03 -7.65
N THR A 24 3.10 13.91 -6.97
CA THR A 24 4.38 14.47 -7.42
C THR A 24 5.39 13.41 -7.86
N GLY A 25 5.17 12.14 -7.52
CA GLY A 25 6.10 11.02 -7.77
C GLY A 25 7.35 11.04 -6.88
N ARG A 26 7.50 12.04 -5.99
CA ARG A 26 8.67 12.19 -5.13
C ARG A 26 8.68 11.17 -4.01
N ILE A 27 9.87 10.66 -3.66
CA ILE A 27 10.06 9.82 -2.48
C ILE A 27 9.81 10.65 -1.23
N VAL A 28 8.93 10.15 -0.35
CA VAL A 28 8.59 10.77 0.95
C VAL A 28 9.10 9.96 2.13
N ALA A 29 9.35 8.66 1.94
CA ALA A 29 10.03 7.79 2.88
C ALA A 29 10.67 6.64 2.10
N GLY A 30 11.81 6.13 2.55
CA GLY A 30 12.55 5.11 1.81
C GLY A 30 14.01 5.03 2.25
N ALA A 31 14.79 4.26 1.49
CA ALA A 31 16.21 4.11 1.74
C ALA A 31 16.95 5.45 1.56
N ARG A 32 17.99 5.69 2.37
CA ARG A 32 18.78 6.91 2.30
C ARG A 32 20.24 6.60 2.00
N LEU A 33 20.84 7.46 1.19
CA LEU A 33 22.27 7.52 0.98
C LEU A 33 22.97 8.12 2.22
N PRO A 34 24.30 7.96 2.36
CA PRO A 34 25.06 8.53 3.48
C PRO A 34 24.92 10.05 3.63
N ASP A 35 24.62 10.76 2.54
CA ASP A 35 24.39 12.21 2.54
C ASP A 35 22.95 12.61 2.93
N GLY A 36 22.10 11.64 3.28
CA GLY A 36 20.74 11.85 3.74
C GLY A 36 19.68 11.96 2.63
N ARG A 37 20.08 12.03 1.36
CA ARG A 37 19.14 12.00 0.22
C ARG A 37 18.51 10.62 0.11
N PHE A 38 17.28 10.56 -0.42
CA PHE A 38 16.66 9.28 -0.73
C PHE A 38 17.38 8.60 -1.90
N LEU A 39 17.62 7.30 -1.75
CA LEU A 39 17.95 6.41 -2.85
C LEU A 39 16.66 6.10 -3.60
N ASP A 40 16.67 6.15 -4.93
CA ASP A 40 15.60 5.56 -5.72
C ASP A 40 15.86 4.05 -5.83
N THR A 41 15.20 3.28 -4.96
CA THR A 41 15.42 1.83 -4.81
C THR A 41 15.10 1.08 -6.10
N ALA A 42 14.03 1.46 -6.79
CA ALA A 42 13.64 0.84 -8.06
C ALA A 42 14.69 1.10 -9.16
N ALA A 43 15.15 2.36 -9.30
CA ALA A 43 16.18 2.70 -10.27
C ALA A 43 17.51 2.01 -9.96
N ALA A 44 17.90 1.95 -8.69
CA ALA A 44 19.12 1.29 -8.24
C ALA A 44 19.12 -0.21 -8.58
N LEU A 45 17.98 -0.89 -8.40
CA LEU A 45 17.83 -2.31 -8.74
C LEU A 45 17.90 -2.57 -10.25
N LEU A 46 17.34 -1.68 -11.07
CA LEU A 46 17.37 -1.83 -12.54
C LEU A 46 18.78 -1.73 -13.12
N THR A 47 19.69 -1.05 -12.43
CA THR A 47 21.10 -0.92 -12.83
C THR A 47 22.03 -1.79 -11.99
N TRP A 48 21.50 -2.63 -11.11
CA TRP A 48 22.32 -3.44 -10.21
C TRP A 48 22.99 -4.58 -10.96
N GLU A 49 24.30 -4.69 -10.80
CA GLU A 49 25.09 -5.80 -11.35
C GLU A 49 25.50 -6.74 -10.22
N GLY A 50 25.12 -8.02 -10.33
CA GLY A 50 25.44 -9.07 -9.36
C GLY A 50 24.26 -9.46 -8.45
N ASP A 51 24.53 -10.34 -7.48
CA ASP A 51 23.51 -10.85 -6.57
C ASP A 51 23.11 -9.79 -5.53
N LEU A 52 21.81 -9.76 -5.18
CA LEU A 52 21.30 -8.97 -4.07
C LEU A 52 21.71 -9.64 -2.75
N THR A 53 22.86 -9.24 -2.23
CA THR A 53 23.44 -9.79 -0.98
C THR A 53 22.99 -9.06 0.28
N PHE A 54 22.10 -8.07 0.14
CA PHE A 54 21.55 -7.27 1.24
C PHE A 54 20.10 -7.65 1.56
N GLY A 55 19.75 -7.58 2.84
CA GLY A 55 18.41 -7.93 3.35
C GLY A 55 18.19 -9.44 3.47
N ARG A 56 17.40 -9.87 4.46
CA ARG A 56 16.85 -11.23 4.50
C ARG A 56 15.47 -11.22 3.83
N PRO A 57 15.16 -12.15 2.91
CA PRO A 57 13.81 -12.28 2.36
C PRO A 57 12.74 -12.33 3.45
N GLY A 58 11.60 -11.69 3.22
CA GLY A 58 10.47 -11.63 4.16
C GLY A 58 10.70 -10.82 5.44
N THR A 59 11.65 -9.88 5.47
CA THR A 59 11.85 -8.98 6.63
C THR A 59 11.16 -7.63 6.50
N SER A 60 10.68 -7.30 5.30
CA SER A 60 9.83 -6.14 5.04
C SER A 60 8.38 -6.60 4.93
N THR A 61 7.41 -5.78 5.34
CA THR A 61 5.99 -6.11 5.31
C THR A 61 5.14 -4.85 5.37
N THR A 62 4.22 -4.66 4.42
CA THR A 62 3.13 -3.69 4.58
C THR A 62 1.83 -4.43 4.92
N LEU A 63 1.27 -4.15 6.10
CA LEU A 63 -0.03 -4.69 6.51
C LEU A 63 -1.10 -3.64 6.32
N VAL A 64 -2.19 -4.00 5.65
CA VAL A 64 -3.32 -3.10 5.40
C VAL A 64 -4.62 -3.76 5.88
N VAL A 65 -5.46 -2.97 6.54
CA VAL A 65 -6.86 -3.31 6.79
C VAL A 65 -7.73 -2.30 6.07
N VAL A 66 -8.58 -2.76 5.16
CA VAL A 66 -9.66 -1.97 4.57
C VAL A 66 -10.95 -2.32 5.29
N ALA A 67 -11.67 -1.30 5.77
CA ALA A 67 -12.98 -1.46 6.40
C ALA A 67 -14.03 -0.70 5.59
N THR A 68 -15.20 -1.33 5.40
CA THR A 68 -16.35 -0.74 4.72
C THR A 68 -17.66 -1.09 5.40
N ASP A 69 -18.64 -0.20 5.30
CA ASP A 69 -20.01 -0.49 5.69
C ASP A 69 -20.87 -1.07 4.54
N ALA A 70 -20.32 -1.17 3.33
CA ALA A 70 -20.95 -1.83 2.20
C ALA A 70 -21.13 -3.33 2.44
N LEU A 71 -22.29 -3.87 2.09
CA LEU A 71 -22.55 -5.32 2.01
C LEU A 71 -21.70 -5.93 0.91
N LEU A 72 -20.85 -6.88 1.30
CA LEU A 72 -19.99 -7.64 0.40
C LEU A 72 -20.12 -9.13 0.74
N THR A 73 -20.20 -9.95 -0.29
CA THR A 73 -19.91 -11.39 -0.19
C THR A 73 -18.42 -11.60 0.03
N ARG A 74 -18.03 -12.84 0.39
CA ARG A 74 -16.62 -13.21 0.56
C ARG A 74 -15.80 -13.00 -0.73
N ASP A 75 -16.37 -13.33 -1.88
CA ASP A 75 -15.69 -13.22 -3.17
C ASP A 75 -15.53 -11.75 -3.58
N GLU A 76 -16.54 -10.92 -3.32
CA GLU A 76 -16.45 -9.47 -3.53
C GLU A 76 -15.43 -8.83 -2.59
N ALA A 77 -15.39 -9.21 -1.31
CA ALA A 77 -14.38 -8.75 -0.37
C ALA A 77 -12.96 -9.17 -0.80
N THR A 78 -12.81 -10.36 -1.38
CA THR A 78 -11.52 -10.83 -1.93
C THR A 78 -11.09 -9.99 -3.14
N ARG A 79 -12.02 -9.61 -4.02
CA ARG A 79 -11.74 -8.69 -5.13
C ARG A 79 -11.39 -7.28 -4.65
N VAL A 80 -12.07 -6.79 -3.61
CA VAL A 80 -11.73 -5.51 -2.97
C VAL A 80 -10.31 -5.57 -2.37
N ALA A 81 -9.93 -6.68 -1.74
CA ALA A 81 -8.60 -6.87 -1.19
C ALA A 81 -7.52 -6.84 -2.29
N ALA A 82 -7.77 -7.56 -3.39
CA ALA A 82 -6.88 -7.55 -4.55
C ALA A 82 -6.68 -6.13 -5.10
N GLN A 83 -7.74 -5.34 -5.26
CA GLN A 83 -7.60 -3.98 -5.78
C GLN A 83 -6.96 -3.01 -4.77
N ALA A 84 -7.08 -3.28 -3.47
CA ALA A 84 -6.35 -2.52 -2.46
C ALA A 84 -4.82 -2.74 -2.54
N HIS A 85 -4.35 -3.91 -2.96
CA HIS A 85 -2.93 -4.12 -3.30
C HIS A 85 -2.48 -3.19 -4.44
N ASP A 86 -3.33 -2.90 -5.44
CA ASP A 86 -3.00 -1.92 -6.48
C ASP A 86 -2.81 -0.50 -5.90
N GLY A 87 -3.55 -0.17 -4.84
CA GLY A 87 -3.36 1.07 -4.08
C GLY A 87 -2.00 1.15 -3.40
N LEU A 88 -1.54 0.04 -2.81
CA LEU A 88 -0.21 -0.09 -2.25
C LEU A 88 0.86 0.07 -3.33
N ALA A 89 0.76 -0.67 -4.44
CA ALA A 89 1.73 -0.63 -5.53
C ALA A 89 1.81 0.74 -6.24
N ARG A 90 0.77 1.57 -6.14
CA ARG A 90 0.78 2.95 -6.66
C ARG A 90 1.68 3.90 -5.87
N VAL A 91 1.92 3.62 -4.59
CA VAL A 91 2.69 4.51 -3.70
C VAL A 91 3.93 3.86 -3.13
N VAL A 92 4.13 2.55 -3.30
CA VAL A 92 5.35 1.85 -2.90
C VAL A 92 6.06 1.36 -4.15
N SER A 93 7.36 1.65 -4.29
CA SER A 93 8.13 1.23 -5.45
C SER A 93 9.59 0.90 -5.11
N PRO A 94 10.05 -0.35 -5.35
CA PRO A 94 9.25 -1.51 -5.78
C PRO A 94 8.32 -2.01 -4.66
N ALA A 95 7.18 -2.61 -5.03
CA ALA A 95 6.25 -3.28 -4.12
C ALA A 95 6.22 -4.78 -4.41
N HIS A 96 5.69 -5.58 -3.48
CA HIS A 96 5.50 -7.03 -3.66
C HIS A 96 6.79 -7.77 -4.04
N THR A 97 7.92 -7.32 -3.49
CA THR A 97 9.20 -7.98 -3.72
C THR A 97 9.29 -9.28 -2.91
N LEU A 98 10.32 -10.09 -3.18
CA LEU A 98 10.64 -11.25 -2.34
C LEU A 98 11.01 -10.87 -0.89
N PHE A 99 11.28 -9.59 -0.64
CA PHE A 99 11.55 -9.06 0.69
C PHE A 99 10.28 -8.67 1.44
N ASP A 100 9.17 -8.49 0.73
CA ASP A 100 7.90 -8.03 1.28
C ASP A 100 6.95 -9.19 1.63
N GLY A 101 6.35 -9.09 2.81
CA GLY A 101 5.21 -9.90 3.25
C GLY A 101 3.90 -9.14 3.14
N ASP A 102 3.64 -8.43 2.04
CA ASP A 102 2.47 -7.54 1.92
C ASP A 102 1.14 -8.30 2.06
N VAL A 103 0.26 -7.80 2.93
CA VAL A 103 -1.06 -8.41 3.18
C VAL A 103 -2.14 -7.36 3.33
N VAL A 104 -3.26 -7.54 2.62
CA VAL A 104 -4.49 -6.77 2.80
C VAL A 104 -5.60 -7.63 3.41
N PHE A 105 -6.22 -7.15 4.48
CA PHE A 105 -7.48 -7.68 5.04
C PHE A 105 -8.63 -6.75 4.69
N VAL A 106 -9.80 -7.30 4.34
CA VAL A 106 -11.03 -6.54 4.10
C VAL A 106 -12.10 -6.92 5.11
N LEU A 107 -12.66 -5.92 5.78
CA LEU A 107 -13.75 -6.03 6.74
C LEU A 107 -14.99 -5.33 6.19
N SER A 108 -16.14 -6.00 6.23
CA SER A 108 -17.43 -5.47 5.79
C SER A 108 -18.46 -5.61 6.91
N THR A 109 -19.11 -4.51 7.30
CA THR A 109 -20.18 -4.55 8.32
C THR A 109 -21.57 -4.75 7.72
N GLY A 110 -21.72 -4.71 6.40
CA GLY A 110 -22.97 -5.03 5.69
C GLY A 110 -24.17 -4.12 5.96
N ARG A 111 -23.96 -2.83 6.22
CA ARG A 111 -25.01 -1.86 6.58
C ARG A 111 -25.54 -1.05 5.41
N ALA A 112 -24.82 -0.96 4.31
CA ALA A 112 -25.19 -0.18 3.13
C ALA A 112 -25.04 -1.02 1.83
N ARG A 113 -25.79 -0.66 0.77
CA ARG A 113 -25.61 -1.26 -0.56
C ARG A 113 -24.73 -0.35 -1.41
N ALA A 114 -23.72 -0.94 -2.05
CA ALA A 114 -22.87 -0.28 -3.03
C ALA A 114 -22.49 -1.28 -4.12
N HIS A 115 -22.15 -0.79 -5.31
CA HIS A 115 -21.56 -1.65 -6.33
C HIS A 115 -20.15 -2.08 -5.87
N PRO A 116 -19.80 -3.38 -5.87
CA PRO A 116 -18.51 -3.87 -5.37
C PRO A 116 -17.30 -3.22 -6.05
N LEU A 117 -17.39 -2.96 -7.36
CA LEU A 117 -16.34 -2.24 -8.10
C LEU A 117 -16.08 -0.83 -7.53
N ALA A 118 -17.12 -0.10 -7.13
CA ALA A 118 -16.95 1.24 -6.56
C ALA A 118 -16.24 1.16 -5.18
N VAL A 119 -16.58 0.15 -4.38
CA VAL A 119 -15.91 -0.14 -3.10
C VAL A 119 -14.46 -0.51 -3.33
N ALA A 120 -14.17 -1.34 -4.33
CA ALA A 120 -12.81 -1.74 -4.68
C ALA A 120 -11.97 -0.53 -5.14
N VAL A 121 -12.55 0.39 -5.94
CA VAL A 121 -11.85 1.60 -6.40
C VAL A 121 -11.52 2.47 -5.20
N ALA A 122 -12.52 2.72 -4.34
CA ALA A 122 -12.30 3.46 -3.11
C ALA A 122 -11.26 2.81 -2.19
N ALA A 123 -11.26 1.48 -2.06
CA ALA A 123 -10.31 0.72 -1.25
C ALA A 123 -8.86 0.95 -1.69
N ALA A 124 -8.61 0.96 -2.99
CA ALA A 124 -7.29 1.25 -3.54
C ALA A 124 -6.84 2.69 -3.23
N GLU A 125 -7.74 3.66 -3.40
CA GLU A 125 -7.46 5.07 -3.06
C GLU A 125 -7.15 5.26 -1.57
N VAL A 126 -7.99 4.74 -0.68
CA VAL A 126 -7.78 4.91 0.77
C VAL A 126 -6.55 4.15 1.27
N THR A 127 -6.19 3.03 0.62
CA THR A 127 -4.95 2.29 0.93
C THR A 127 -3.72 3.12 0.60
N ALA A 128 -3.64 3.68 -0.62
CA ALA A 128 -2.56 4.58 -1.02
C ALA A 128 -2.44 5.77 -0.05
N GLN A 129 -3.57 6.40 0.30
CA GLN A 129 -3.60 7.52 1.23
C GLN A 129 -3.20 7.12 2.66
N ALA A 130 -3.58 5.93 3.13
CA ALA A 130 -3.21 5.44 4.46
C ALA A 130 -1.70 5.21 4.57
N ILE A 131 -1.08 4.61 3.56
CA ILE A 131 0.38 4.38 3.52
C ILE A 131 1.15 5.71 3.56
N VAL A 132 0.81 6.65 2.68
CA VAL A 132 1.47 7.96 2.61
C VAL A 132 1.28 8.76 3.91
N ARG A 133 0.08 8.72 4.50
CA ARG A 133 -0.17 9.36 5.80
C ARG A 133 0.64 8.71 6.92
N GLY A 134 0.74 7.37 6.92
CA GLY A 134 1.47 6.62 7.93
C GLY A 134 2.93 7.04 8.03
N VAL A 135 3.64 7.10 6.90
CA VAL A 135 5.06 7.51 6.89
C VAL A 135 5.27 8.99 7.21
N ARG A 136 4.29 9.86 6.91
CA ARG A 136 4.35 11.30 7.24
C ARG A 136 4.04 11.61 8.71
N ALA A 137 3.34 10.71 9.41
CA ALA A 137 2.95 10.91 10.80
C ALA A 137 4.09 10.59 11.80
N VAL A 138 5.19 9.97 11.33
CA VAL A 138 6.34 9.64 12.16
C VAL A 138 7.02 10.92 12.65
N ARG A 139 7.26 11.00 13.96
CA ARG A 139 8.08 12.05 14.58
C ARG A 139 9.48 11.51 14.82
N ALA A 140 10.49 12.33 14.56
CA ALA A 140 11.90 12.05 14.84
C ALA A 140 12.18 12.02 16.34
#